data_AF-A0A2E4PKC8-F1
#
_entry.id   AF-A0A2E4PKC8-F1
#
_cell.length_a   1.000
_cell.length_b   1.000
_cell.length_c   1.000
_cell.angle_alpha   90.00
_cell.angle_beta   90.00
_cell.angle_gamma   90.00
#
_symmetry.space_group_name_H-M   'P 1'
#
loop_
_entity.id
_entity.type
_entity.pdbx_description
1 polymer ?
#
loop_
_entity_poly.entity_id
_entity_poly.type
_entity_poly.pdbx_seq_one_letter_code
_entity_poly.pdbx_strand_id
1 'polypeptide(L)'
;VTIRRAVKKMASIDRMKKDGTFNTLSKKEKLQVDRLRAKLEKNLGSIADMSRLPAALFVVDVKAEHIAIKEAQKLNIPVFAMVDTNSDPRPIDFVIPANDDASKSIEKVLGLVSSAIIEGLSDRKSDKDEEQPVKEVEAVQAPQTETEE
;
A
#
# COMPACT_ATOMS: atom_id res chain seq x y z
N VAL A 1 -1.04 12.59 18.85
CA VAL A 1 -1.62 12.72 17.48
C VAL A 1 -1.49 11.38 16.81
N THR A 2 -2.55 10.83 16.20
CA THR A 2 -2.49 9.55 15.48
C THR A 2 -2.02 9.74 14.04
N ILE A 3 -1.34 8.74 13.48
CA ILE A 3 -0.79 8.75 12.11
C ILE A 3 -1.87 9.11 11.08
N ARG A 4 -3.04 8.44 11.13
CA ARG A 4 -4.16 8.70 10.21
C ARG A 4 -4.68 10.15 10.28
N ARG A 5 -4.70 10.76 11.48
CA ARG A 5 -5.11 12.16 11.64
C ARG A 5 -4.09 13.12 10.99
N ALA A 6 -2.81 12.78 11.04
CA ALA A 6 -1.74 13.55 10.40
C ALA A 6 -1.81 13.46 8.86
N VAL A 7 -2.03 12.26 8.29
CA VAL A 7 -2.25 12.07 6.84
C VAL A 7 -3.49 12.82 6.37
N LYS A 8 -4.61 12.74 7.11
CA LYS A 8 -5.82 13.52 6.79
C LYS A 8 -5.57 15.03 6.80
N LYS A 9 -4.74 15.51 7.73
CA LYS A 9 -4.34 16.93 7.79
C LYS A 9 -3.50 17.31 6.57
N MET A 10 -2.58 16.45 6.14
CA MET A 10 -1.80 16.65 4.92
C MET A 10 -2.70 16.80 3.69
N ALA A 11 -3.63 15.85 3.50
CA ALA A 11 -4.60 15.89 2.40
C ALA A 11 -5.50 17.14 2.44
N SER A 12 -5.89 17.60 3.64
CA SER A 12 -6.66 18.84 3.78
C SER A 12 -5.87 20.08 3.33
N ILE A 13 -4.55 20.12 3.59
CA ILE A 13 -3.69 21.21 3.13
C ILE A 13 -3.57 21.20 1.61
N ASP A 14 -3.43 20.03 1.00
CA ASP A 14 -3.38 19.89 -0.46
C ASP A 14 -4.69 20.32 -1.12
N ARG A 15 -5.82 19.99 -0.49
CA ARG A 15 -7.13 20.48 -0.92
C ARG A 15 -7.26 22.00 -0.81
N MET A 16 -6.83 22.59 0.32
CA MET A 16 -6.85 24.05 0.49
C MET A 16 -5.97 24.78 -0.55
N LYS A 17 -4.87 24.16 -0.99
CA LYS A 17 -4.03 24.68 -2.08
C LYS A 17 -4.73 24.62 -3.43
N LYS A 18 -5.45 23.54 -3.73
CA LYS A 18 -6.22 23.36 -4.97
C LYS A 18 -7.44 24.28 -5.03
N ASP A 19 -8.17 24.40 -3.92
CA ASP A 19 -9.42 25.17 -3.81
C ASP A 19 -9.16 26.70 -3.71
N GLY A 20 -7.90 27.14 -3.67
CA GLY A 20 -7.52 28.56 -3.66
C GLY A 20 -7.67 29.27 -2.31
N THR A 21 -8.29 28.64 -1.29
CA THR A 21 -8.41 29.16 0.09
C THR A 21 -7.03 29.39 0.73
N PHE A 22 -6.00 28.67 0.29
CA PHE A 22 -4.63 28.93 0.71
C PHE A 22 -4.18 30.36 0.40
N ASN A 23 -4.71 30.99 -0.67
CA ASN A 23 -4.31 32.32 -1.09
C ASN A 23 -4.87 33.44 -0.22
N THR A 24 -5.95 33.20 0.53
CA THR A 24 -6.56 34.18 1.43
C THR A 24 -5.81 34.33 2.76
N LEU A 25 -4.88 33.40 3.07
CA LEU A 25 -4.07 33.44 4.28
C LEU A 25 -2.98 34.52 4.23
N SER A 26 -2.60 35.02 5.41
CA SER A 26 -1.48 35.95 5.53
C SER A 26 -0.14 35.28 5.14
N LYS A 27 0.86 36.08 4.73
CA LYS A 27 2.20 35.55 4.35
C LYS A 27 2.82 34.69 5.45
N LYS A 28 2.61 35.06 6.73
CA LYS A 28 3.12 34.33 7.90
C LYS A 28 2.44 32.97 8.05
N GLU A 29 1.12 32.92 7.90
CA GLU A 29 0.34 31.67 8.01
C GLU A 29 0.64 30.73 6.85
N LYS A 30 0.74 31.26 5.62
CA LYS A 30 1.17 30.47 4.44
C LYS A 30 2.50 29.76 4.70
N LEU A 31 3.50 30.50 5.19
CA LEU A 31 4.81 29.93 5.52
C LEU A 31 4.74 28.83 6.59
N GLN A 32 3.90 29.00 7.62
CA GLN A 32 3.72 27.97 8.64
C GLN A 32 3.04 26.72 8.09
N VAL A 33 2.01 26.88 7.25
CA VAL A 33 1.30 25.77 6.61
C VAL A 33 2.22 25.03 5.63
N ASP A 34 3.06 25.75 4.88
CA ASP A 34 4.03 25.13 3.96
C ASP A 34 5.10 24.34 4.70
N ARG A 35 5.67 24.89 5.78
CA ARG A 35 6.61 24.14 6.63
C ARG A 35 5.98 22.90 7.23
N LEU A 36 4.73 23.01 7.69
CA LEU A 36 4.00 21.87 8.22
C LEU A 36 3.75 20.82 7.12
N ARG A 37 3.36 21.25 5.91
CA ARG A 37 3.11 20.37 4.78
C ARG A 37 4.38 19.62 4.35
N ALA A 38 5.51 20.32 4.27
CA ALA A 38 6.81 19.72 3.94
C ALA A 38 7.27 18.71 5.01
N LYS A 39 7.05 19.03 6.30
CA LYS A 39 7.36 18.10 7.39
C LYS A 39 6.47 16.84 7.33
N LEU A 40 5.18 17.01 7.03
CA LEU A 40 4.26 15.88 6.87
C LEU A 40 4.61 15.04 5.64
N GLU A 41 4.98 15.65 4.52
CA GLU A 41 5.41 14.93 3.31
C GLU A 41 6.63 14.06 3.58
N LYS A 42 7.66 14.65 4.18
CA LYS A 42 8.92 13.97 4.44
C LYS A 42 8.74 12.71 5.30
N ASN A 43 7.80 12.75 6.25
CA ASN A 43 7.63 11.69 7.23
C ASN A 43 6.52 10.68 6.86
N LEU A 44 5.47 11.12 6.18
CA LEU A 44 4.24 10.35 5.96
C LEU A 44 3.81 10.26 4.49
N GLY A 45 4.57 10.86 3.56
CA GLY A 45 4.26 10.83 2.13
C GLY A 45 4.18 9.40 1.59
N SER A 46 5.06 8.52 2.05
CA SER A 46 5.09 7.10 1.66
C SER A 46 3.86 6.29 2.05
N ILE A 47 3.08 6.75 3.03
CA ILE A 47 1.85 6.08 3.49
C ILE A 47 0.59 6.90 3.22
N ALA A 48 0.70 7.96 2.41
CA ALA A 48 -0.40 8.87 2.14
C ALA A 48 -1.59 8.18 1.45
N ASP A 49 -1.28 7.24 0.55
CA ASP A 49 -2.26 6.52 -0.26
C ASP A 49 -2.84 5.28 0.45
N MET A 50 -2.34 4.96 1.66
CA MET A 50 -2.81 3.80 2.42
C MET A 50 -4.19 4.07 3.05
N SER A 51 -5.23 3.42 2.53
CA SER A 51 -6.59 3.50 3.06
C SER A 51 -6.83 2.60 4.28
N ARG A 52 -6.16 1.45 4.33
CA ARG A 52 -6.30 0.41 5.37
C ARG A 52 -4.94 -0.11 5.81
N LEU A 53 -4.94 -0.92 6.87
CA LEU A 53 -3.74 -1.60 7.34
C LEU A 53 -3.20 -2.56 6.25
N PRO A 54 -1.87 -2.72 6.15
CA PRO A 54 -1.28 -3.62 5.18
C PRO A 54 -1.60 -5.09 5.52
N ALA A 55 -1.69 -5.92 4.47
CA ALA A 55 -1.95 -7.35 4.62
C ALA A 55 -0.68 -8.16 4.94
N ALA A 56 0.48 -7.62 4.60
CA ALA A 56 1.80 -8.16 4.91
C ALA A 56 2.80 -7.01 4.96
N LEU A 57 3.92 -7.21 5.65
CA LEU A 57 4.99 -6.23 5.77
C LEU A 57 6.31 -6.86 5.32
N PHE A 58 7.08 -6.13 4.51
CA PHE A 58 8.43 -6.51 4.11
C PHE A 58 9.45 -5.60 4.81
N VAL A 59 10.34 -6.16 5.64
CA VAL A 59 11.35 -5.44 6.41
C VAL A 59 12.74 -5.67 5.84
N VAL A 60 13.52 -4.60 5.74
CA VAL A 60 14.96 -4.65 5.53
C VAL A 60 15.62 -4.24 6.85
N ASP A 61 16.57 -5.02 7.33
CA ASP A 61 17.21 -4.87 8.65
C ASP A 61 16.23 -4.98 9.83
N VAL A 62 16.16 -6.19 10.38
CA VAL A 62 15.33 -6.55 11.55
C VAL A 62 15.73 -5.78 12.81
N LYS A 63 17.02 -5.50 12.96
CA LYS A 63 17.57 -4.89 14.17
C LYS A 63 17.25 -3.40 14.20
N ALA A 64 17.40 -2.71 13.06
CA ALA A 64 16.97 -1.32 12.93
C ALA A 64 15.45 -1.20 13.10
N GLU A 65 14.66 -2.05 12.44
CA GLU A 65 13.20 -1.91 12.35
C GLU A 65 12.41 -2.76 13.37
N HIS A 66 13.02 -3.03 14.52
CA HIS A 66 12.41 -3.84 15.59
C HIS A 66 11.05 -3.30 16.10
N ILE A 67 10.80 -1.98 16.00
CA ILE A 67 9.51 -1.39 16.37
C ILE A 67 8.43 -1.81 15.38
N ALA A 68 8.71 -1.74 14.07
CA ALA A 68 7.77 -2.13 13.04
C ALA A 68 7.37 -3.60 13.17
N ILE A 69 8.34 -4.48 13.48
CA ILE A 69 8.09 -5.91 13.70
C ILE A 69 7.17 -6.11 14.92
N LYS A 70 7.44 -5.45 16.04
CA LYS A 70 6.59 -5.54 17.24
C LYS A 70 5.18 -5.02 17.01
N GLU A 71 5.03 -3.95 16.22
CA GLU A 71 3.71 -3.42 15.86
C GLU A 71 2.95 -4.37 14.93
N ALA A 72 3.63 -4.95 13.94
CA ALA A 72 3.06 -5.94 13.04
C ALA A 72 2.58 -7.18 13.79
N GLN A 73 3.39 -7.72 14.71
CA GLN A 73 3.01 -8.87 15.55
C GLN A 73 1.77 -8.60 16.41
N LYS A 74 1.68 -7.40 17.01
CA LYS A 74 0.50 -7.01 17.81
C LYS A 74 -0.78 -6.93 16.98
N LEU A 75 -0.66 -6.64 15.70
CA LEU A 75 -1.77 -6.51 14.76
C LEU A 75 -1.98 -7.78 13.93
N ASN A 76 -1.24 -8.86 14.21
CA ASN A 76 -1.25 -10.13 13.48
C ASN A 76 -1.01 -9.94 11.96
N ILE A 77 -0.13 -9.00 11.60
CA ILE A 77 0.29 -8.77 10.23
C ILE A 77 1.51 -9.66 9.95
N PRO A 78 1.47 -10.54 8.92
CA PRO A 78 2.60 -11.40 8.58
C PRO A 78 3.81 -10.58 8.12
N VAL A 79 4.98 -10.93 8.64
CA VAL A 79 6.25 -10.23 8.40
C VAL A 79 7.20 -11.08 7.56
N PHE A 80 7.58 -10.54 6.41
CA PHE A 80 8.68 -10.99 5.58
C PHE A 80 9.89 -10.11 5.89
N ALA A 81 11.07 -10.68 6.10
CA ALA A 81 12.23 -9.85 6.39
C ALA A 81 13.53 -10.43 5.86
N MET A 82 14.43 -9.52 5.45
CA MET A 82 15.84 -9.84 5.22
C MET A 82 16.55 -9.90 6.58
N VAL A 83 17.23 -11.00 6.86
CA VAL A 83 17.88 -11.25 8.14
C VAL A 83 19.36 -11.51 7.92
N ASP A 84 20.19 -10.62 8.46
CA ASP A 84 21.63 -10.82 8.54
C ASP A 84 22.03 -11.57 9.82
N THR A 85 23.29 -12.00 9.87
CA THR A 85 23.92 -12.76 10.96
C THR A 85 23.79 -12.11 12.35
N ASN A 86 23.61 -10.79 12.41
CA ASN A 86 23.50 -10.01 13.64
C ASN A 86 22.06 -9.88 14.17
N SER A 87 21.08 -10.44 13.46
CA SER A 87 19.65 -10.25 13.71
C SER A 87 18.98 -11.55 14.18
N ASP A 88 17.94 -11.42 15.02
CA ASP A 88 17.18 -12.55 15.54
C ASP A 88 16.06 -12.94 14.57
N PRO A 89 16.03 -14.17 14.01
CA PRO A 89 15.01 -14.61 13.06
C PRO A 89 13.69 -15.04 13.71
N ARG A 90 13.67 -15.30 15.03
CA ARG A 90 12.50 -15.85 15.74
C ARG A 90 11.21 -15.00 15.67
N PRO A 91 11.26 -13.65 15.69
CA PRO A 91 10.04 -12.83 15.63
C PRO A 91 9.47 -12.68 14.20
N ILE A 92 10.04 -13.35 13.20
CA ILE A 92 9.72 -13.13 11.78
C ILE A 92 9.05 -14.38 11.24
N ASP A 93 7.95 -14.21 10.51
CA ASP A 93 7.19 -15.32 9.94
C ASP A 93 7.90 -15.93 8.73
N PHE A 94 8.43 -15.06 7.85
CA PHE A 94 9.11 -15.45 6.63
C PHE A 94 10.50 -14.82 6.54
N VAL A 95 11.52 -15.63 6.86
CA VAL A 95 12.91 -15.20 6.94
C VAL A 95 13.63 -15.40 5.60
N ILE A 96 14.28 -14.34 5.11
CA ILE A 96 15.17 -14.37 3.96
C ILE A 96 16.60 -14.14 4.48
N PRO A 97 17.42 -15.20 4.63
CA PRO A 97 18.81 -15.03 5.06
C PRO A 97 19.59 -14.31 3.96
N ALA A 98 20.02 -13.08 4.24
CA ALA A 98 20.68 -12.22 3.28
C ALA A 98 21.49 -11.12 4.00
N ASN A 99 22.44 -10.52 3.29
CA ASN A 99 23.11 -9.32 3.75
C ASN A 99 22.16 -8.12 3.57
N ASP A 100 21.75 -7.48 4.66
CA ASP A 100 20.84 -6.34 4.71
C ASP A 100 21.55 -4.97 4.69
N ASP A 101 22.87 -4.92 4.93
CA ASP A 101 23.68 -3.69 4.83
C ASP A 101 24.06 -3.34 3.38
N ALA A 102 24.22 -4.35 2.53
CA ALA A 102 24.72 -4.15 1.17
C ALA A 102 23.61 -3.71 0.20
N SER A 103 23.73 -2.50 -0.36
CA SER A 103 22.74 -1.97 -1.32
C SER A 103 22.48 -2.90 -2.51
N LYS A 104 23.51 -3.57 -3.04
CA LYS A 104 23.37 -4.54 -4.14
C LYS A 104 22.56 -5.78 -3.74
N SER A 105 22.68 -6.20 -2.48
CA SER A 105 21.94 -7.34 -1.95
C SER A 105 20.47 -6.97 -1.79
N ILE A 106 20.20 -5.82 -1.15
CA ILE A 106 18.86 -5.25 -0.99
C ILE A 106 18.17 -5.07 -2.34
N GLU A 107 18.84 -4.43 -3.31
CA GLU A 107 18.30 -4.19 -4.65
C GLU A 107 17.94 -5.51 -5.36
N LYS A 108 18.81 -6.52 -5.26
CA LYS A 108 18.56 -7.82 -5.90
C LYS A 108 17.37 -8.54 -5.27
N VAL A 109 17.29 -8.57 -3.93
CA VAL A 109 16.18 -9.22 -3.22
C VAL A 109 14.87 -8.48 -3.48
N LEU A 110 14.86 -7.15 -3.32
CA LEU A 110 13.66 -6.34 -3.58
C LEU A 110 13.23 -6.39 -5.04
N GLY A 111 14.17 -6.48 -6.00
CA GLY A 111 13.86 -6.65 -7.41
C GLY A 111 13.11 -7.95 -7.69
N LEU A 112 13.56 -9.06 -7.11
CA LEU A 112 12.87 -10.36 -7.22
C LEU A 112 11.50 -10.32 -6.55
N VAL A 113 11.40 -9.78 -5.34
CA VAL A 113 10.13 -9.66 -4.60
C VAL A 113 9.14 -8.77 -5.36
N SER A 114 9.60 -7.64 -5.89
CA SER A 114 8.76 -6.73 -6.68
C SER A 114 8.26 -7.37 -7.96
N SER A 115 9.12 -8.13 -8.65
CA SER A 115 8.75 -8.87 -9.86
C SER A 115 7.67 -9.92 -9.55
N ALA A 116 7.84 -10.68 -8.48
CA ALA A 116 6.85 -11.66 -8.03
C ALA A 116 5.51 -11.02 -7.63
N ILE A 117 5.53 -9.83 -7.00
CA ILE A 117 4.30 -9.08 -6.68
C ILE A 117 3.59 -8.63 -7.97
N ILE A 118 4.33 -8.15 -8.97
CA ILE A 118 3.75 -7.70 -10.24
C ILE A 118 3.13 -8.88 -11.00
N GLU A 119 3.81 -10.03 -11.02
CA GLU A 119 3.30 -11.28 -11.60
C GLU A 119 2.01 -11.71 -10.90
N GLY A 120 2.00 -11.85 -9.57
CA GLY A 120 0.80 -12.24 -8.83
C GLY A 120 -0.35 -11.23 -8.91
N LEU A 121 -0.06 -9.94 -9.12
CA LEU A 121 -1.09 -8.93 -9.41
C LEU A 121 -1.65 -9.04 -10.83
N SER A 122 -0.87 -9.55 -11.78
CA SER A 122 -1.28 -9.77 -13.16
C SER A 122 -2.16 -11.01 -13.28
N ASP A 123 -1.74 -12.11 -12.64
CA ASP A 123 -2.52 -13.36 -12.57
C ASP A 123 -3.89 -13.12 -11.91
N ARG A 124 -3.92 -12.35 -10.83
CA ARG A 124 -5.18 -11.98 -10.18
C ARG A 124 -6.12 -11.17 -11.09
N LYS A 125 -5.59 -10.45 -12.07
CA LYS A 125 -6.43 -9.71 -13.04
C LYS A 125 -6.95 -10.66 -14.11
N SER A 126 -6.11 -11.54 -14.66
CA SER A 126 -6.56 -12.54 -15.64
C SER A 126 -7.64 -13.45 -15.05
N ASP A 127 -7.49 -13.91 -13.81
CA ASP A 127 -8.49 -14.77 -13.16
C ASP A 127 -9.84 -14.06 -13.00
N LYS A 128 -9.83 -12.75 -12.77
CA LYS A 128 -11.06 -11.94 -12.68
C LYS A 128 -11.72 -11.68 -14.03
N ASP A 129 -10.90 -11.56 -15.08
CA ASP A 129 -11.37 -11.36 -16.44
C ASP A 129 -11.90 -12.68 -17.03
N GLU A 130 -11.40 -13.84 -16.58
CA GLU A 130 -11.92 -15.16 -16.95
C GLU A 130 -13.22 -15.54 -16.22
N GLU A 131 -13.48 -15.01 -15.01
CA GLU A 131 -14.73 -15.25 -14.26
C GLU A 131 -15.95 -14.41 -14.75
N GLN A 132 -15.80 -13.52 -15.73
CA GLN A 132 -16.92 -12.83 -16.39
C GLN A 132 -16.73 -12.89 -17.92
N PRO A 133 -17.36 -13.85 -18.66
CA PRO A 133 -18.82 -13.90 -18.83
C PRO A 133 -19.42 -15.29 -19.21
N VAL A 134 -20.32 -15.87 -18.37
CA VAL A 134 -21.32 -16.87 -18.84
C VAL A 134 -22.68 -16.73 -18.13
N LYS A 135 -23.14 -15.51 -17.82
CA LYS A 135 -24.47 -15.30 -17.19
C LYS A 135 -25.50 -14.52 -18.04
N GLU A 136 -25.22 -14.25 -19.30
CA GLU A 136 -26.20 -13.62 -20.21
C GLU A 136 -26.37 -14.42 -21.50
N VAL A 137 -26.92 -15.64 -21.43
CA VAL A 137 -27.56 -16.32 -22.57
C VAL A 137 -28.48 -17.42 -22.05
N GLU A 138 -29.55 -17.07 -21.32
CA GLU A 138 -30.64 -18.05 -21.08
C GLU A 138 -32.03 -17.41 -20.89
N ALA A 139 -32.24 -16.19 -21.40
CA ALA A 139 -33.52 -15.50 -21.29
C ALA A 139 -34.04 -14.94 -22.63
N VAL A 140 -33.89 -15.67 -23.74
CA VAL A 140 -34.66 -15.38 -24.96
C VAL A 140 -34.96 -16.67 -25.74
N GLN A 141 -35.89 -17.50 -25.28
CA GLN A 141 -36.67 -18.33 -26.20
C GLN A 141 -38.05 -18.66 -25.62
N ALA A 142 -39.01 -17.79 -25.93
CA ALA A 142 -40.41 -18.15 -26.03
C ALA A 142 -40.87 -17.67 -27.41
N PRO A 143 -41.13 -18.56 -28.38
CA PRO A 143 -41.74 -18.15 -29.63
C PRO A 143 -43.26 -18.03 -29.39
N GLN A 144 -43.77 -16.80 -29.40
CA GLN A 144 -45.17 -16.53 -29.72
C GLN A 144 -45.22 -15.98 -31.14
N THR A 145 -45.80 -16.75 -32.06
CA THR A 145 -46.42 -16.24 -33.29
C THR A 145 -47.63 -17.13 -33.62
N GLU A 146 -48.78 -16.47 -33.75
CA GLU A 146 -50.07 -16.91 -34.32
C GLU A 146 -49.87 -17.57 -35.71
N THR A 147 -50.71 -18.46 -36.27
CA THR A 147 -52.12 -18.30 -36.71
C THR A 147 -52.63 -19.62 -37.38
N GLU A 148 -53.96 -19.76 -37.55
CA GLU A 148 -54.74 -20.76 -38.36
C GLU A 148 -54.85 -22.19 -37.76
N GLU A 149 -56.03 -22.74 -37.43
CA GLU A 149 -57.36 -22.82 -38.08
C GLU A 149 -58.54 -22.62 -37.10
#